data_AF-A0A656JVF9-F1
#
_entry.id   AF-A0A656JVF9-F1
#
_cell.length_a   1.000
_cell.length_b   1.000
_cell.length_c   1.000
_cell.angle_alpha   90.00
_cell.angle_beta   90.00
_cell.angle_gamma   90.00
#
_symmetry.space_group_name_H-M   'P 1'
#
loop_
_entity.id
_entity.type
_entity.pdbx_description
1 polymer ?
#
loop_
_entity_poly.entity_id
_entity_poly.type
_entity_poly.pdbx_seq_one_letter_code
_entity_poly.pdbx_strand_id
1 'polypeptide(L)'
;PEAAARFWPRLEQIAAQTGVKLVGPAMNWGTLSGYGDPVVWLDAFYAAYRSMNQNRDPRIDYLAFHWYDYGLSGMLDRLSRYGKPVWVTEFANWHGLDDGMQIDSVEKQKQQMANMVATLEGRADVFRYAWFTGRMTQDPHFSSLLSNEGTLTELGHYYLSLPYNQ
;
A
#
# COMPACT_ATOMS: atom_id res chain seq x y z
N PRO A 1 2.89 18.93 1.26
CA PRO A 1 1.65 18.56 0.51
C PRO A 1 1.44 19.39 -0.76
N GLU A 2 1.78 20.67 -0.70
CA GLU A 2 1.74 21.70 -1.74
C GLU A 2 2.53 21.32 -2.98
N ALA A 3 3.69 20.66 -2.83
CA ALA A 3 4.47 20.19 -3.96
C ALA A 3 3.70 19.15 -4.80
N ALA A 4 3.03 18.20 -4.13
CA ALA A 4 2.16 17.24 -4.79
C ALA A 4 0.96 17.94 -5.44
N ALA A 5 0.31 18.88 -4.72
CA ALA A 5 -0.81 19.66 -5.24
C ALA A 5 -0.45 20.46 -6.51
N ARG A 6 0.73 21.09 -6.55
CA ARG A 6 1.23 21.80 -7.74
C ARG A 6 1.51 20.87 -8.93
N PHE A 7 1.95 19.65 -8.66
CA PHE A 7 2.27 18.68 -9.71
C PHE A 7 1.02 17.97 -10.25
N TRP A 8 0.00 17.78 -9.41
CA TRP A 8 -1.16 16.94 -9.70
C TRP A 8 -1.93 17.28 -10.99
N PRO A 9 -2.12 18.55 -11.40
CA PRO A 9 -2.77 18.88 -12.67
C PRO A 9 -2.09 18.24 -13.90
N ARG A 10 -0.76 18.02 -13.85
CA ARG A 10 -0.04 17.31 -14.92
C ARG A 10 -0.43 15.84 -15.01
N LEU A 11 -0.64 15.19 -13.86
CA LEU A 11 -1.13 13.81 -13.81
C LEU A 11 -2.56 13.71 -14.32
N GLU A 12 -3.41 14.68 -13.96
CA GLU A 12 -4.78 14.74 -14.47
C GLU A 12 -4.82 14.96 -15.99
N GLN A 13 -3.91 15.77 -16.53
CA GLN A 13 -3.77 15.95 -17.98
C GLN A 13 -3.38 14.65 -18.67
N ILE A 14 -2.41 13.89 -18.13
CA ILE A 14 -2.04 12.58 -18.66
C ILE A 14 -3.23 11.63 -18.62
N ALA A 15 -3.96 11.59 -17.50
CA ALA A 15 -5.16 10.76 -17.35
C ALA A 15 -6.26 11.14 -18.35
N ALA A 16 -6.44 12.42 -18.66
CA ALA A 16 -7.39 12.89 -19.67
C ALA A 16 -6.96 12.53 -21.10
N GLN A 17 -5.66 12.60 -21.40
CA GLN A 17 -5.12 12.32 -22.74
C GLN A 17 -5.06 10.82 -23.07
N THR A 18 -4.85 9.98 -22.06
CA THR A 18 -4.56 8.55 -22.24
C THR A 18 -5.67 7.64 -21.74
N GLY A 19 -6.58 8.14 -20.91
CA GLY A 19 -7.65 7.36 -20.28
C GLY A 19 -7.20 6.56 -19.05
N VAL A 20 -5.93 6.64 -18.63
CA VAL A 20 -5.47 5.93 -17.43
C VAL A 20 -6.16 6.45 -16.16
N LYS A 21 -6.25 5.57 -15.16
CA LYS A 21 -6.72 5.89 -13.82
C LYS A 21 -5.55 6.33 -12.94
N LEU A 22 -5.77 7.35 -12.10
CA LEU A 22 -4.77 7.81 -11.14
C LEU A 22 -4.87 7.00 -9.86
N VAL A 23 -3.87 6.13 -9.65
CA VAL A 23 -3.71 5.29 -8.46
C VAL A 23 -2.63 5.93 -7.58
N GLY A 24 -3.04 6.57 -6.49
CA GLY A 24 -2.17 7.23 -5.54
C GLY A 24 -2.73 8.55 -4.99
N PRO A 25 -1.93 9.31 -4.22
CA PRO A 25 -0.55 8.99 -3.82
C PRO A 25 -0.44 7.70 -3.00
N ALA A 26 0.72 7.04 -3.05
CA ALA A 26 1.00 5.84 -2.26
C ALA A 26 1.41 6.25 -0.84
N MET A 27 0.50 6.02 0.10
CA MET A 27 0.65 6.45 1.48
C MET A 27 1.29 5.36 2.34
N ASN A 28 1.95 5.76 3.42
CA ASN A 28 2.46 4.92 4.52
C ASN A 28 2.52 5.79 5.79
N TRP A 29 2.94 5.24 6.93
CA TRP A 29 3.45 6.06 8.01
C TRP A 29 4.75 6.74 7.57
N GLY A 30 4.75 8.07 7.58
CA GLY A 30 5.84 8.90 7.05
C GLY A 30 6.83 9.36 8.12
N THR A 31 7.93 9.94 7.63
CA THR A 31 8.97 10.58 8.45
C THR A 31 9.05 12.09 8.23
N LEU A 32 8.26 12.63 7.29
CA LEU A 32 8.20 14.06 7.03
C LEU A 32 7.62 14.76 8.27
N SER A 33 8.37 15.74 8.80
CA SER A 33 7.98 16.50 10.00
C SER A 33 6.55 17.05 9.88
N GLY A 34 5.71 16.76 10.86
CA GLY A 34 4.30 17.18 10.89
C GLY A 34 3.35 16.35 10.00
N TYR A 35 3.88 15.42 9.21
CA TYR A 35 3.12 14.62 8.25
C TYR A 35 3.44 13.12 8.31
N GLY A 36 3.78 12.62 9.50
CA GLY A 36 3.97 11.18 9.71
C GLY A 36 2.66 10.39 9.54
N ASP A 37 1.55 10.95 10.01
CA ASP A 37 0.23 10.37 9.78
C ASP A 37 -0.22 10.62 8.32
N PRO A 38 -0.51 9.58 7.53
CA PRO A 38 -0.96 9.74 6.15
C PRO A 38 -2.27 10.52 6.04
N VAL A 39 -3.15 10.48 7.05
CA VAL A 39 -4.38 11.27 7.08
C VAL A 39 -4.06 12.76 7.14
N VAL A 40 -3.10 13.17 7.97
CA VAL A 40 -2.69 14.57 8.09
C VAL A 40 -2.07 15.06 6.79
N TRP A 41 -1.26 14.22 6.14
CA TRP A 41 -0.69 14.58 4.83
C TRP A 41 -1.75 14.69 3.74
N LEU A 42 -2.69 13.74 3.66
CA LEU A 42 -3.76 13.73 2.65
C LEU A 42 -4.71 14.90 2.84
N ASP A 43 -5.11 15.22 4.08
CA ASP A 43 -5.97 16.37 4.37
C ASP A 43 -5.31 17.68 3.90
N ALA A 44 -4.00 17.86 4.18
CA ALA A 44 -3.25 19.01 3.71
C ALA A 44 -3.07 19.02 2.19
N PHE A 45 -2.92 17.85 1.54
CA PHE A 45 -2.83 17.75 0.08
C PHE A 45 -4.13 18.15 -0.59
N TYR A 46 -5.28 17.65 -0.11
CA TYR A 46 -6.60 18.04 -0.59
C TYR A 46 -6.84 19.54 -0.43
N ALA A 47 -6.53 20.10 0.75
CA ALA A 47 -6.66 21.54 1.01
C ALA A 47 -5.77 22.39 0.08
N ALA A 48 -4.50 22.02 -0.08
CA ALA A 48 -3.58 22.71 -0.97
C ALA A 48 -4.01 22.59 -2.45
N TYR A 49 -4.52 21.45 -2.87
CA TYR A 49 -5.01 21.28 -4.24
C TYR A 49 -6.25 22.15 -4.49
N ARG A 50 -7.23 22.15 -3.58
CA ARG A 50 -8.43 22.98 -3.67
C ARG A 50 -8.09 24.47 -3.77
N SER A 51 -7.15 24.96 -2.97
CA SER A 51 -6.76 26.38 -2.98
C SER A 51 -6.12 26.82 -4.31
N MET A 52 -5.52 25.88 -5.04
CA MET A 52 -4.87 26.14 -6.34
C MET A 52 -5.80 25.87 -7.53
N ASN A 53 -6.91 25.15 -7.36
CA ASN A 53 -7.72 24.62 -8.46
C ASN A 53 -9.22 24.88 -8.26
N GLN A 54 -9.59 26.15 -8.05
CA GLN A 54 -11.00 26.60 -7.98
C GLN A 54 -11.85 25.81 -6.97
N ASN A 55 -11.25 25.43 -5.84
CA ASN A 55 -11.86 24.64 -4.79
C ASN A 55 -12.34 23.23 -5.22
N ARG A 56 -11.85 22.70 -6.34
CA ARG A 56 -12.09 21.32 -6.76
C ARG A 56 -11.16 20.36 -6.02
N ASP A 57 -11.66 19.16 -5.73
CA ASP A 57 -10.84 18.04 -5.27
C ASP A 57 -9.85 17.52 -6.32
N PRO A 58 -8.67 17.04 -5.91
CA PRO A 58 -7.78 16.33 -6.82
C PRO A 58 -8.48 15.08 -7.35
N ARG A 59 -8.32 14.80 -8.66
CA ARG A 59 -8.78 13.53 -9.23
C ARG A 59 -7.91 12.41 -8.65
N ILE A 60 -8.52 11.60 -7.80
CA ILE A 60 -7.99 10.34 -7.31
C ILE A 60 -9.01 9.28 -7.70
N ASP A 61 -8.60 8.36 -8.59
CA ASP A 61 -9.43 7.23 -8.97
C ASP A 61 -9.30 6.10 -7.93
N TYR A 62 -8.08 5.85 -7.44
CA TYR A 62 -7.78 4.96 -6.30
C TYR A 62 -6.72 5.61 -5.41
N LEU A 63 -6.79 5.42 -4.10
CA LEU A 63 -5.63 5.65 -3.23
C LEU A 63 -4.67 4.46 -3.35
N ALA A 64 -3.39 4.69 -3.05
CA ALA A 64 -2.44 3.60 -2.87
C ALA A 64 -1.94 3.57 -1.42
N PHE A 65 -1.63 2.38 -0.91
CA PHE A 65 -1.14 2.22 0.45
C PHE A 65 -0.03 1.17 0.54
N HIS A 66 1.00 1.47 1.33
CA HIS A 66 2.08 0.57 1.67
C HIS A 66 2.05 0.31 3.17
N TRP A 67 2.26 -0.94 3.60
CA TRP A 67 2.28 -1.27 5.02
C TRP A 67 3.16 -2.48 5.32
N TYR A 68 3.96 -2.38 6.38
CA TYR A 68 5.01 -3.36 6.71
C TYR A 68 4.89 -3.91 8.13
N ASP A 69 3.70 -3.84 8.72
CA ASP A 69 3.47 -4.23 10.12
C ASP A 69 2.05 -4.80 10.29
N TYR A 70 1.71 -5.18 11.51
CA TYR A 70 0.34 -5.49 11.92
C TYR A 70 -0.59 -4.29 11.72
N GLY A 71 -1.90 -4.54 11.69
CA GLY A 71 -2.91 -3.47 11.67
C GLY A 71 -3.24 -2.88 10.29
N LEU A 72 -2.87 -3.55 9.19
CA LEU A 72 -3.21 -3.14 7.83
C LEU A 72 -4.71 -2.79 7.67
N SER A 73 -5.63 -3.67 8.12
CA SER A 73 -7.07 -3.38 8.03
C SER A 73 -7.46 -2.08 8.72
N GLY A 74 -6.92 -1.83 9.93
CA GLY A 74 -7.20 -0.60 10.67
C GLY A 74 -6.69 0.63 9.94
N MET A 75 -5.54 0.54 9.25
CA MET A 75 -5.06 1.64 8.41
C MET A 75 -5.94 1.87 7.18
N LEU A 76 -6.42 0.81 6.53
CA LEU A 76 -7.38 0.92 5.42
C LEU A 76 -8.70 1.55 5.88
N ASP A 77 -9.20 1.19 7.06
CA ASP A 77 -10.41 1.80 7.64
C ASP A 77 -10.22 3.29 7.89
N ARG A 78 -9.03 3.72 8.34
CA ARG A 78 -8.72 5.16 8.49
C ARG A 78 -8.69 5.89 7.15
N LEU A 79 -8.22 5.27 6.07
CA LEU A 79 -8.20 5.86 4.73
C LEU A 79 -9.56 5.84 4.03
N SER A 80 -10.49 4.97 4.44
CA SER A 80 -11.84 4.89 3.87
C SER A 80 -12.60 6.22 3.94
N ARG A 81 -12.23 7.12 4.86
CA ARG A 81 -12.79 8.48 5.00
C ARG A 81 -12.69 9.34 3.73
N TYR A 82 -11.78 9.02 2.81
CA TYR A 82 -11.64 9.74 1.54
C TYR A 82 -12.61 9.24 0.46
N GLY A 83 -13.37 8.17 0.74
CA GLY A 83 -14.35 7.60 -0.19
C GLY A 83 -13.70 7.07 -1.46
N LYS A 84 -12.45 6.61 -1.39
CA LYS A 84 -11.69 6.06 -2.52
C LYS A 84 -11.41 4.58 -2.31
N PRO A 85 -11.61 3.73 -3.34
CA PRO A 85 -11.04 2.39 -3.32
C PRO A 85 -9.50 2.46 -3.31
N VAL A 86 -8.86 1.38 -2.90
CA VAL A 86 -7.42 1.33 -2.61
C VAL A 86 -6.71 0.26 -3.43
N TRP A 87 -5.47 0.54 -3.82
CA TRP A 87 -4.49 -0.47 -4.19
C TRP A 87 -3.44 -0.59 -3.08
N VAL A 88 -3.24 -1.76 -2.50
CA VAL A 88 -2.18 -1.99 -1.51
C VAL A 88 -0.91 -2.39 -2.24
N THR A 89 -0.15 -1.39 -2.69
CA THR A 89 0.91 -1.56 -3.71
C THR A 89 2.23 -2.05 -3.16
N GLU A 90 2.39 -2.09 -1.84
CA GLU A 90 3.42 -2.86 -1.16
C GLU A 90 2.87 -3.37 0.17
N PHE A 91 3.05 -4.66 0.46
CA PHE A 91 2.85 -5.16 1.81
C PHE A 91 3.71 -6.39 2.11
N ALA A 92 4.09 -6.48 3.37
CA ALA A 92 4.67 -7.63 4.07
C ALA A 92 4.49 -7.37 5.57
N ASN A 93 4.87 -8.29 6.46
CA ASN A 93 5.04 -7.95 7.86
C ASN A 93 6.53 -8.03 8.22
N TRP A 94 7.10 -6.89 8.60
CA TRP A 94 8.51 -6.70 8.99
C TRP A 94 8.63 -6.25 10.45
N HIS A 95 7.64 -6.61 11.28
CA HIS A 95 7.70 -6.34 12.70
C HIS A 95 9.00 -6.93 13.28
N GLY A 96 9.82 -6.07 13.90
CA GLY A 96 11.18 -6.43 14.33
C GLY A 96 11.48 -6.10 15.79
N LEU A 97 10.49 -5.59 16.55
CA LEU A 97 10.66 -5.37 17.98
C LEU A 97 10.60 -6.71 18.73
N ASP A 98 11.41 -6.85 19.78
CA ASP A 98 11.42 -8.05 20.62
C ASP A 98 10.29 -7.98 21.66
N ASP A 99 9.06 -8.04 21.18
CA ASP A 99 7.83 -8.00 21.99
C ASP A 99 6.97 -9.26 21.83
N GLY A 100 7.52 -10.30 21.18
CA GLY A 100 6.85 -11.57 20.88
C GLY A 100 6.11 -11.57 19.54
N MET A 101 6.02 -10.42 18.86
CA MET A 101 5.35 -10.26 17.57
C MET A 101 6.34 -10.15 16.40
N GLN A 102 7.65 -10.29 16.65
CA GLN A 102 8.66 -10.23 15.59
C GLN A 102 8.44 -11.30 14.51
N ILE A 103 8.65 -10.91 13.26
CA ILE A 103 8.68 -11.82 12.11
C ILE A 103 10.12 -12.29 11.90
N ASP A 104 10.49 -13.35 12.60
CA ASP A 104 11.84 -13.92 12.63
C ASP A 104 11.90 -15.34 12.04
N SER A 105 10.83 -15.80 11.38
CA SER A 105 10.77 -17.10 10.71
C SER A 105 9.87 -17.07 9.46
N VAL A 106 10.10 -18.00 8.54
CA VAL A 106 9.27 -18.15 7.32
C VAL A 106 7.83 -18.57 7.67
N GLU A 107 7.62 -19.35 8.72
CA GLU A 107 6.30 -19.76 9.20
C GLU A 107 5.50 -18.54 9.67
N LYS A 108 6.14 -17.64 10.44
CA LYS A 108 5.51 -16.39 10.86
C LYS A 108 5.18 -15.51 9.66
N GLN A 109 6.06 -15.41 8.67
CA GLN A 109 5.80 -14.61 7.48
C GLN A 109 4.68 -15.19 6.61
N LYS A 110 4.61 -16.52 6.46
CA LYS A 110 3.49 -17.20 5.80
C LYS A 110 2.17 -16.96 6.53
N GLN A 111 2.16 -17.03 7.87
CA GLN A 111 0.96 -16.75 8.65
C GLN A 111 0.47 -15.32 8.42
N GLN A 112 1.37 -14.33 8.44
CA GLN A 112 1.01 -12.94 8.16
C GLN A 112 0.57 -12.74 6.71
N MET A 113 1.25 -13.35 5.74
CA MET A 113 0.84 -13.32 4.33
C MET A 113 -0.59 -13.83 4.15
N ALA A 114 -0.93 -15.00 4.70
CA ALA A 114 -2.28 -15.55 4.61
C ALA A 114 -3.34 -14.63 5.22
N ASN A 115 -3.06 -14.07 6.40
CA ASN A 115 -3.97 -13.14 7.08
C ASN A 115 -4.17 -11.83 6.31
N MET A 116 -3.09 -11.24 5.79
CA MET A 116 -3.14 -10.00 5.02
C MET A 116 -3.84 -10.23 3.68
N VAL A 117 -3.51 -11.31 2.95
CA VAL A 117 -4.18 -11.67 1.69
C VAL A 117 -5.67 -11.93 1.92
N ALA A 118 -6.06 -12.70 2.94
CA ALA A 118 -7.47 -12.92 3.25
C ALA A 118 -8.21 -11.61 3.60
N THR A 119 -7.54 -10.69 4.31
CA THR A 119 -8.08 -9.36 4.59
C THR A 119 -8.29 -8.57 3.31
N LEU A 120 -7.31 -8.56 2.41
CA LEU A 120 -7.35 -7.80 1.16
C LEU A 120 -8.38 -8.37 0.18
N GLU A 121 -8.46 -9.69 0.05
CA GLU A 121 -9.48 -10.38 -0.75
C GLU A 121 -10.89 -10.15 -0.19
N GLY A 122 -11.05 -10.12 1.13
CA GLY A 122 -12.34 -9.89 1.79
C GLY A 122 -12.89 -8.46 1.69
N ARG A 123 -12.13 -7.53 1.11
CA ARG A 123 -12.46 -6.10 1.07
C ARG A 123 -12.89 -5.64 -0.32
N ALA A 124 -14.15 -5.27 -0.48
CA ALA A 124 -14.68 -4.73 -1.73
C ALA A 124 -14.09 -3.38 -2.15
N ASP A 125 -13.48 -2.65 -1.22
CA ASP A 125 -12.78 -1.38 -1.49
C ASP A 125 -11.31 -1.58 -1.89
N VAL A 126 -10.77 -2.80 -1.84
CA VAL A 126 -9.43 -3.12 -2.32
C VAL A 126 -9.52 -3.70 -3.72
N PHE A 127 -8.91 -3.03 -4.69
CA PHE A 127 -8.95 -3.49 -6.08
C PHE A 127 -7.78 -4.40 -6.45
N ARG A 128 -6.58 -4.07 -5.95
CA ARG A 128 -5.34 -4.83 -6.20
C ARG A 128 -4.39 -4.71 -5.01
N TYR A 129 -3.53 -5.69 -4.88
CA TYR A 129 -2.43 -5.66 -3.93
C TYR A 129 -1.16 -6.26 -4.54
N ALA A 130 0.00 -5.90 -4.00
CA ALA A 130 1.29 -6.43 -4.44
C ALA A 130 2.19 -6.71 -3.24
N TRP A 131 2.59 -7.97 -3.10
CA TRP A 131 3.54 -8.41 -2.08
C TRP A 131 4.92 -7.81 -2.33
N PHE A 132 5.58 -7.35 -1.26
CA PHE A 132 6.97 -6.91 -1.32
C PHE A 132 7.89 -8.02 -0.77
N THR A 133 8.68 -8.73 -1.57
CA THR A 133 9.03 -8.46 -2.98
C THR A 133 9.45 -9.75 -3.72
N GLY A 134 9.84 -9.62 -4.99
CA GLY A 134 10.41 -10.74 -5.75
C GLY A 134 11.67 -11.31 -5.08
N ARG A 135 12.68 -10.46 -4.81
CA ARG A 135 13.93 -10.86 -4.13
C ARG A 135 14.46 -9.70 -3.29
N MET A 136 14.99 -10.00 -2.11
CA MET A 136 15.83 -9.09 -1.35
C MET A 136 17.08 -9.79 -0.80
N THR A 137 18.18 -9.05 -0.68
CA THR A 137 19.42 -9.54 -0.07
C THR A 137 19.48 -9.06 1.36
N GLN A 138 19.87 -9.97 2.29
CA GLN A 138 19.57 -9.82 3.71
C GLN A 138 18.05 -9.76 3.89
N ASP A 139 17.43 -10.94 3.94
CA ASP A 139 15.98 -11.12 4.04
C ASP A 139 15.59 -11.57 5.46
N PRO A 140 15.73 -10.69 6.47
CA PRO A 140 15.54 -11.07 7.88
C PRO A 140 14.11 -11.48 8.20
N HIS A 141 13.16 -11.09 7.36
CA HIS A 141 11.73 -11.36 7.50
C HIS A 141 11.21 -12.31 6.41
N PHE A 142 12.09 -13.01 5.70
CA PHE A 142 11.76 -14.07 4.74
C PHE A 142 10.74 -13.65 3.66
N SER A 143 10.81 -12.42 3.16
CA SER A 143 9.81 -11.80 2.27
C SER A 143 10.04 -12.07 0.78
N SER A 144 11.15 -12.70 0.38
CA SER A 144 11.43 -13.00 -1.02
C SER A 144 10.50 -14.10 -1.56
N LEU A 145 9.78 -13.83 -2.65
CA LEU A 145 8.98 -14.84 -3.37
C LEU A 145 9.84 -15.72 -4.29
N LEU A 146 11.01 -15.26 -4.69
CA LEU A 146 11.89 -15.94 -5.63
C LEU A 146 13.28 -16.18 -5.02
N SER A 147 13.90 -17.29 -5.39
CA SER A 147 15.29 -17.64 -5.03
C SER A 147 16.21 -17.45 -6.24
N ASN A 148 16.68 -18.53 -6.86
CA ASN A 148 17.41 -18.49 -8.13
C ASN A 148 16.49 -18.02 -9.27
N GLU A 149 17.07 -17.74 -10.44
CA GLU A 149 16.29 -17.39 -11.63
C GLU A 149 15.21 -18.46 -11.90
N GLY A 150 13.99 -18.02 -12.23
CA GLY A 150 12.86 -18.91 -12.50
C GLY A 150 12.38 -19.78 -11.32
N THR A 151 12.91 -19.61 -10.12
CA THR A 151 12.63 -20.51 -8.98
C THR A 151 11.90 -19.77 -7.86
N LEU A 152 10.75 -20.30 -7.42
CA LEU A 152 10.01 -19.80 -6.27
C LEU A 152 10.67 -20.22 -4.95
N THR A 153 10.51 -19.41 -3.91
CA THR A 153 10.77 -19.82 -2.52
C THR A 153 9.58 -20.61 -1.98
N GLU A 154 9.70 -21.16 -0.78
CA GLU A 154 8.54 -21.71 -0.05
C GLU A 154 7.42 -20.66 0.09
N LEU A 155 7.78 -19.42 0.46
CA LEU A 155 6.83 -18.31 0.55
C LEU A 155 6.20 -17.98 -0.82
N GLY A 156 7.01 -18.00 -1.89
CA GLY A 156 6.54 -17.78 -3.26
C GLY A 156 5.49 -18.80 -3.71
N HIS A 157 5.75 -20.09 -3.49
CA HIS A 157 4.78 -21.15 -3.73
C HIS A 157 3.51 -20.94 -2.89
N TYR A 158 3.68 -20.54 -1.62
CA TYR A 158 2.56 -20.31 -0.73
C TYR A 158 1.66 -19.17 -1.22
N TYR A 159 2.23 -18.00 -1.55
CA TYR A 159 1.50 -16.83 -2.05
C TYR A 159 0.61 -17.16 -3.25
N LEU A 160 1.16 -17.88 -4.24
CA LEU A 160 0.44 -18.26 -5.46
C LEU A 160 -0.62 -19.34 -5.24
N SER A 161 -0.60 -20.02 -4.08
CA SER A 161 -1.57 -21.06 -3.73
C SER A 161 -2.74 -20.56 -2.89
N LEU A 162 -2.68 -19.31 -2.39
CA LEU A 162 -3.72 -18.76 -1.53
C LEU A 162 -5.06 -18.58 -2.29
N PRO A 163 -6.20 -18.74 -1.60
CA PRO A 163 -7.50 -18.48 -2.19
C PRO A 163 -7.68 -17.00 -2.52
N TYR A 164 -8.48 -16.72 -3.54
CA TYR A 164 -8.84 -15.37 -3.99
C TYR A 164 -10.33 -15.30 -4.30
N ASN A 165 -10.90 -14.11 -4.22
CA ASN A 165 -12.26 -13.83 -4.65
C ASN A 165 -12.28 -13.56 -6.17
N GLN A 166 -13.22 -14.19 -6.87
CA GLN A 166 -13.43 -13.99 -8.32
C GLN A 166 -14.28 -12.75 -8.61
#